data_AF-A0A067BIT7-F1
#
_entry.id   AF-A0A067BIT7-F1
#
_cell.length_a   1.000
_cell.length_b   1.000
_cell.length_c   1.000
_cell.angle_alpha   90.00
_cell.angle_beta   90.00
_cell.angle_gamma   90.00
#
_symmetry.space_group_name_H-M   'P 1'
#
loop_
_entity.id
_entity.type
_entity.pdbx_description
1 polymer ?
#
loop_
_entity_poly.entity_id
_entity_poly.type
_entity_poly.pdbx_seq_one_letter_code
_entity_poly.pdbx_strand_id
1 'polypeptide(L)'
;MHPTHPTLKLTYFPIPGRAELIRLLLFIHDIPFKDERLTMEMFLRRKAEFPFEQMPTLTINGVEYAQSHCLARYVGKLTGMYPSDALDALRVDEILAFEDDIVKTTIAAVYEKDAVRQKAMATELSQTTLPKLFGLLEKRIAMTKGVFVLGETMTITDIALYALMATFKSSRLAFLDTTFIDKCAHLRAIHDAVRDHPKVQSWNAKYNAY
;
A
#
# COMPACT_ATOMS: atom_id res chain seq x y z
N MET A 1 33.86 4.74 -4.42
CA MET A 1 32.91 3.76 -4.99
C MET A 1 31.57 4.47 -5.11
N HIS A 2 31.01 4.57 -6.32
CA HIS A 2 29.64 5.07 -6.45
C HIS A 2 28.70 4.06 -5.78
N PRO A 3 27.74 4.50 -4.95
CA PRO A 3 26.76 3.57 -4.41
C PRO A 3 26.00 2.94 -5.59
N THR A 4 25.79 1.62 -5.55
CA THR A 4 25.02 0.87 -6.56
C THR A 4 23.54 1.29 -6.61
N HIS A 5 23.11 2.10 -5.65
CA HIS A 5 21.76 2.63 -5.50
C HIS A 5 21.79 4.14 -5.22
N PRO A 6 20.74 4.90 -5.61
CA PRO A 6 20.59 6.29 -5.21
C PRO A 6 20.52 6.44 -3.68
N THR A 7 20.85 7.63 -3.16
CA THR A 7 20.56 7.95 -1.76
C THR A 7 19.05 8.17 -1.61
N LEU A 8 18.41 7.37 -0.75
CA LEU A 8 16.96 7.36 -0.57
C LEU A 8 16.57 7.75 0.87
N LYS A 9 15.60 8.66 1.00
CA LYS A 9 14.91 8.95 2.27
C LYS A 9 13.40 8.91 2.04
N LEU A 10 12.70 7.97 2.66
CA LEU A 10 11.25 7.89 2.66
C LEU A 10 10.72 8.61 3.90
N THR A 11 9.85 9.60 3.73
CA THR A 11 9.22 10.34 4.82
C THR A 11 7.74 9.99 4.91
N TYR A 12 7.28 9.50 6.06
CA TYR A 12 5.87 9.21 6.29
C TYR A 12 5.51 9.16 7.79
N PHE A 13 4.25 8.87 8.11
CA PHE A 13 3.80 8.63 9.47
C PHE A 13 4.35 7.30 10.04
N PRO A 14 4.39 7.12 11.39
CA PRO A 14 4.80 5.89 12.07
C PRO A 14 3.71 4.80 12.00
N ILE A 15 3.12 4.63 10.83
CA ILE A 15 2.13 3.59 10.50
C ILE A 15 2.49 3.01 9.13
N PRO A 16 1.98 1.82 8.75
CA PRO A 16 2.18 1.28 7.41
C PRO A 16 1.64 2.23 6.32
N GLY A 17 0.31 2.36 6.24
CA GLY A 17 -0.40 3.27 5.35
C GLY A 17 0.14 3.27 3.92
N ARG A 18 0.11 4.44 3.27
CA ARG A 18 0.50 4.60 1.86
C ARG A 18 1.99 4.41 1.58
N ALA A 19 2.84 4.41 2.61
CA ALA A 19 4.29 4.23 2.45
C ALA A 19 4.71 2.75 2.50
N GLU A 20 3.83 1.86 2.95
CA GLU A 20 4.21 0.47 3.23
C GLU A 20 4.69 -0.27 2.00
N LEU A 21 4.02 -0.06 0.86
CA LEU A 21 4.44 -0.58 -0.43
C LEU A 21 5.90 -0.22 -0.73
N ILE A 22 6.28 1.05 -0.55
CA ILE A 22 7.64 1.53 -0.83
C ILE A 22 8.63 0.91 0.16
N ARG A 23 8.28 0.84 1.45
CA ARG A 23 9.13 0.23 2.48
C ARG A 23 9.42 -1.24 2.19
N LEU A 24 8.39 -2.02 1.88
CA LEU A 24 8.53 -3.44 1.55
C LEU A 24 9.35 -3.64 0.27
N LEU A 25 9.12 -2.86 -0.78
CA LEU A 25 9.89 -2.96 -2.02
C LEU A 25 11.39 -2.76 -1.79
N LEU A 26 11.76 -1.71 -1.06
CA LEU A 26 13.16 -1.41 -0.71
C LEU A 26 13.75 -2.50 0.20
N PHE A 27 12.99 -2.94 1.21
CA PHE A 27 13.48 -3.91 2.19
C PHE A 27 13.64 -5.32 1.62
N ILE A 28 12.71 -5.78 0.77
CA ILE A 28 12.78 -7.10 0.13
C ILE A 28 14.06 -7.22 -0.72
N HIS A 29 14.48 -6.12 -1.36
CA HIS A 29 15.63 -6.07 -2.27
C HIS A 29 16.91 -5.56 -1.61
N ASP A 30 16.95 -5.45 -0.28
CA ASP A 30 18.11 -4.97 0.46
C ASP A 30 18.63 -3.60 -0.01
N ILE A 31 17.73 -2.73 -0.53
CA ILE A 31 18.08 -1.37 -0.93
C ILE A 31 18.11 -0.48 0.32
N PRO A 32 19.26 0.12 0.68
CA PRO A 32 19.36 0.96 1.86
C PRO A 32 18.57 2.27 1.67
N PHE A 33 17.81 2.65 2.69
CA PHE A 33 17.09 3.92 2.74
C PHE A 33 16.93 4.42 4.17
N LYS A 34 16.78 5.74 4.33
CA LYS A 34 16.37 6.36 5.60
C LYS A 34 14.83 6.37 5.68
N ASP A 35 14.26 5.67 6.66
CA ASP A 35 12.82 5.71 6.97
C ASP A 35 12.55 6.81 8.01
N GLU A 36 12.27 8.03 7.54
CA GLU A 36 11.94 9.18 8.39
C GLU A 36 10.45 9.12 8.80
N ARG A 37 10.20 8.83 10.07
CA ARG A 37 8.84 8.72 10.62
C ARG A 37 8.46 9.98 11.40
N LEU A 38 7.46 10.71 10.93
CA LEU A 38 6.98 11.96 11.55
C LEU A 38 5.67 11.74 12.29
N THR A 39 5.53 12.35 13.47
CA THR A 39 4.21 12.46 14.12
C THR A 39 3.30 13.41 13.34
N MET A 40 1.99 13.35 13.58
CA MET A 40 1.04 14.32 12.99
C MET A 40 1.43 15.77 13.33
N GLU A 41 1.87 16.04 14.55
CA GLU A 41 2.33 17.36 14.97
C GLU A 41 3.57 17.83 14.18
N MET A 42 4.57 16.96 14.03
CA MET A 42 5.77 17.26 13.24
C MET A 42 5.44 17.53 11.77
N PHE A 43 4.53 16.73 11.21
CA PHE A 43 4.02 16.95 9.85
C PHE A 43 3.33 18.31 9.72
N LEU A 44 2.41 18.65 10.62
CA LEU A 44 1.68 19.92 10.58
C LEU A 44 2.62 21.14 10.65
N ARG A 45 3.69 21.06 11.46
CA ARG A 45 4.72 22.12 11.54
C ARG A 45 5.52 22.30 10.24
N ARG A 46 5.70 21.22 9.48
CA ARG A 46 6.51 21.17 8.24
C ARG A 46 5.64 21.10 6.98
N LYS A 47 4.31 21.23 7.11
CA LYS A 47 3.36 20.85 6.04
C LYS A 47 3.64 21.57 4.71
N ALA A 48 3.95 22.86 4.77
CA ALA A 48 4.27 23.69 3.62
C ALA A 48 5.60 23.33 2.93
N GLU A 49 6.48 22.55 3.59
CA GLU A 49 7.75 22.09 3.01
C GLU A 49 7.56 20.93 2.05
N PHE A 50 6.50 20.11 2.23
CA PHE A 50 6.29 18.91 1.44
C PHE A 50 5.63 19.23 0.08
N PRO A 51 6.01 18.54 -1.01
CA PRO A 51 5.30 18.64 -2.27
C PRO A 51 3.80 18.34 -2.10
N PHE A 52 2.96 19.23 -2.63
CA PHE A 52 1.50 19.18 -2.50
C PHE A 52 0.99 19.18 -1.04
N GLU A 53 1.83 19.58 -0.08
CA GLU A 53 1.53 19.54 1.35
C GLU A 53 1.12 18.14 1.87
N GLN A 54 1.69 17.09 1.27
CA GLN A 54 1.29 15.71 1.50
C GLN A 54 2.48 14.78 1.73
N MET A 55 2.20 13.65 2.39
CA MET A 55 3.11 12.51 2.53
C MET A 55 2.39 11.23 2.07
N PRO A 56 3.11 10.18 1.61
CA PRO A 56 4.56 10.00 1.67
C PRO A 56 5.34 10.83 0.64
N THR A 57 6.58 11.13 1.00
CA THR A 57 7.60 11.67 0.07
C THR A 57 8.81 10.75 0.01
N LEU A 58 9.48 10.70 -1.14
CA LEU A 58 10.76 10.03 -1.31
C LEU A 58 11.79 11.06 -1.81
N THR A 59 12.80 11.33 -1.01
CA THR A 59 13.97 12.11 -1.43
C THR A 59 14.94 11.18 -2.15
N ILE A 60 15.23 11.47 -3.42
CA ILE A 60 16.16 10.72 -4.27
C ILE A 60 17.32 11.66 -4.61
N ASN A 61 18.52 11.34 -4.15
CA ASN A 61 19.73 12.16 -4.39
C ASN A 61 19.53 13.66 -4.06
N GLY A 62 18.79 13.95 -3.01
CA GLY A 62 18.50 15.32 -2.54
C GLY A 62 17.25 15.99 -3.14
N VAL A 63 16.61 15.39 -4.14
CA VAL A 63 15.35 15.92 -4.72
C VAL A 63 14.16 15.18 -4.15
N GLU A 64 13.16 15.91 -3.64
CA GLU A 64 11.96 15.33 -3.01
C GLU A 64 10.80 15.17 -4.00
N TYR A 65 10.21 13.97 -4.00
CA TYR A 65 9.07 13.59 -4.84
C TYR A 65 7.91 13.08 -3.98
N ALA A 66 6.68 13.18 -4.49
CA ALA A 66 5.47 12.72 -3.82
C ALA A 66 4.63 11.80 -4.72
N GLN A 67 3.43 11.41 -4.26
CA GLN A 67 2.48 10.46 -4.86
C GLN A 67 2.93 9.00 -4.74
N SER A 68 2.40 8.29 -3.72
CA SER A 68 2.86 6.96 -3.30
C SER A 68 3.00 5.95 -4.44
N HIS A 69 2.05 5.87 -5.38
CA HIS A 69 2.14 4.94 -6.51
C HIS A 69 3.16 5.36 -7.56
N CYS A 70 3.42 6.66 -7.74
CA CYS A 70 4.53 7.12 -8.58
C CYS A 70 5.88 6.74 -7.97
N LEU A 71 6.02 6.93 -6.65
CA LEU A 71 7.21 6.53 -5.90
C LEU A 71 7.41 5.00 -5.94
N ALA A 72 6.35 4.23 -5.77
CA ALA A 72 6.39 2.77 -5.84
C ALA A 72 6.78 2.25 -7.23
N ARG A 73 6.34 2.87 -8.32
CA ARG A 73 6.80 2.54 -9.69
C ARG A 73 8.29 2.81 -9.87
N TYR A 74 8.78 3.94 -9.36
CA TYR A 74 10.20 4.25 -9.42
C TYR A 74 11.02 3.18 -8.69
N VAL A 75 10.65 2.85 -7.45
CA VAL A 75 11.32 1.79 -6.68
C VAL A 75 11.15 0.42 -7.35
N GLY A 76 9.97 0.10 -7.88
CA GLY A 76 9.71 -1.12 -8.63
C GLY A 76 10.61 -1.27 -9.85
N LYS A 77 10.92 -0.17 -10.55
CA LYS A 77 11.91 -0.17 -11.65
C LYS A 77 13.34 -0.37 -11.14
N LEU A 78 13.69 0.19 -9.97
CA LEU A 78 14.99 -0.05 -9.35
C LEU A 78 15.20 -1.50 -8.91
N THR A 79 14.13 -2.17 -8.48
CA THR A 79 14.17 -3.55 -7.97
C THR A 79 13.86 -4.61 -9.03
N GLY A 80 13.32 -4.22 -10.19
CA GLY A 80 12.82 -5.15 -11.21
C GLY A 80 11.41 -5.69 -10.93
N MET A 81 10.71 -5.17 -9.91
CA MET A 81 9.33 -5.56 -9.57
C MET A 81 8.24 -4.80 -10.34
N TYR A 82 8.62 -3.84 -11.18
CA TYR A 82 7.72 -3.21 -12.15
C TYR A 82 8.02 -3.75 -13.55
N PRO A 83 7.02 -4.26 -14.27
CA PRO A 83 7.23 -4.91 -15.57
C PRO A 83 7.71 -3.90 -16.64
N SER A 84 8.49 -4.41 -17.60
CA SER A 84 8.96 -3.65 -18.76
C SER A 84 8.00 -3.72 -19.95
N ASP A 85 7.22 -4.80 -20.07
CA ASP A 85 6.17 -4.90 -21.06
C ASP A 85 5.05 -3.90 -20.78
N ALA A 86 4.56 -3.24 -21.84
CA ALA A 86 3.61 -2.15 -21.72
C ALA A 86 2.22 -2.59 -21.25
N LEU A 87 1.78 -3.80 -21.63
CA LEU A 87 0.47 -4.32 -21.22
C LEU A 87 0.53 -4.85 -19.79
N ASP A 88 1.62 -5.49 -19.41
CA ASP A 88 1.85 -5.89 -18.02
C ASP A 88 1.94 -4.67 -17.08
N ALA A 89 2.63 -3.61 -17.51
CA ALA A 89 2.69 -2.33 -16.79
C ALA A 89 1.32 -1.67 -16.64
N LEU A 90 0.54 -1.62 -17.73
CA LEU A 90 -0.84 -1.13 -17.70
C LEU A 90 -1.69 -1.92 -16.70
N ARG A 91 -1.52 -3.25 -16.68
CA ARG A 91 -2.26 -4.14 -15.81
C ARG A 91 -1.93 -3.92 -14.32
N VAL A 92 -0.65 -3.78 -14.00
CA VAL A 92 -0.17 -3.39 -12.68
C VAL A 92 -0.77 -2.06 -12.25
N ASP A 93 -0.73 -1.06 -13.13
CA ASP A 93 -1.17 0.30 -12.85
C ASP A 93 -2.68 0.44 -12.67
N GLU A 94 -3.46 -0.32 -13.43
CA GLU A 94 -4.91 -0.40 -13.29
C GLU A 94 -5.31 -0.86 -11.88
N ILE A 95 -4.69 -1.93 -11.39
CA ILE A 95 -5.03 -2.48 -10.06
C ILE A 95 -4.56 -1.53 -8.95
N LEU A 96 -3.39 -0.91 -9.08
CA LEU A 96 -2.92 0.10 -8.12
C LEU A 96 -3.85 1.31 -8.06
N ALA A 97 -4.38 1.76 -9.20
CA ALA A 97 -5.34 2.86 -9.22
C ALA A 97 -6.64 2.49 -8.51
N PHE A 98 -7.16 1.28 -8.75
CA PHE A 98 -8.39 0.81 -8.10
C PHE A 98 -8.20 0.52 -6.60
N GLU A 99 -7.02 0.05 -6.19
CA GLU A 99 -6.64 -0.06 -4.77
C GLU A 99 -6.69 1.31 -4.08
N ASP A 100 -6.19 2.36 -4.72
CA ASP A 100 -6.24 3.72 -4.18
C ASP A 100 -7.69 4.23 -4.04
N ASP A 101 -8.58 3.87 -4.97
CA ASP A 101 -10.01 4.19 -4.88
C ASP A 101 -10.66 3.52 -3.65
N ILE A 102 -10.30 2.26 -3.37
CA ILE A 102 -10.74 1.55 -2.15
C ILE A 102 -10.23 2.28 -0.90
N VAL A 103 -8.94 2.62 -0.86
CA VAL A 103 -8.35 3.35 0.28
C VAL A 103 -9.07 4.69 0.47
N LYS A 104 -9.22 5.50 -0.58
CA LYS A 104 -9.90 6.81 -0.52
C LYS A 104 -11.33 6.72 -0.01
N THR A 105 -12.06 5.66 -0.38
CA THR A 105 -13.43 5.41 0.09
C THR A 105 -13.53 5.28 1.61
N THR A 106 -12.46 4.82 2.28
CA THR A 106 -12.44 4.67 3.74
C THR A 106 -11.96 5.90 4.52
N ILE A 107 -11.21 6.80 3.86
CA ILE A 107 -10.50 7.90 4.54
C ILE A 107 -11.44 8.77 5.37
N ALA A 108 -12.61 9.12 4.84
CA ALA A 108 -13.55 10.00 5.54
C ALA A 108 -14.04 9.36 6.87
N ALA A 109 -14.33 8.06 6.88
CA ALA A 109 -14.77 7.36 8.09
C ALA A 109 -13.64 7.20 9.13
N VAL A 110 -12.40 7.00 8.67
CA VAL A 110 -11.21 6.92 9.54
C VAL A 110 -10.99 8.21 10.34
N TYR A 111 -11.25 9.36 9.74
CA TYR A 111 -11.05 10.67 10.36
C TYR A 111 -12.33 11.29 10.95
N GLU A 112 -13.47 10.61 10.87
CA GLU A 112 -14.71 11.07 11.51
C GLU A 112 -14.59 10.98 13.04
N LYS A 113 -14.91 12.08 13.72
CA LYS A 113 -14.80 12.22 15.18
C LYS A 113 -16.13 12.03 15.88
N ASP A 114 -17.24 12.26 15.18
CA ASP A 114 -18.58 12.00 15.69
C ASP A 114 -18.87 10.50 15.62
N ALA A 115 -19.01 9.86 16.78
CA ALA A 115 -19.20 8.41 16.88
C ALA A 115 -20.48 7.91 16.21
N VAL A 116 -21.55 8.72 16.18
CA VAL A 116 -22.83 8.34 15.55
C VAL A 116 -22.68 8.37 14.03
N ARG A 117 -22.07 9.43 13.48
CA ARG A 117 -21.77 9.54 12.06
C ARG A 117 -20.78 8.47 11.62
N GLN A 118 -19.70 8.23 12.39
CA GLN A 118 -18.73 7.20 12.08
C GLN A 118 -19.39 5.82 12.02
N LYS A 119 -20.27 5.49 12.97
CA LYS A 119 -21.00 4.21 12.98
C LYS A 119 -21.93 4.06 11.76
N ALA A 120 -22.61 5.14 11.36
CA ALA A 120 -23.46 5.13 10.17
C ALA A 120 -22.63 4.93 8.89
N MET A 121 -21.51 5.66 8.74
CA MET A 121 -20.56 5.48 7.64
C MET A 121 -19.99 4.07 7.62
N ALA A 122 -19.61 3.53 8.78
CA ALA A 122 -19.07 2.19 8.89
C ALA A 122 -20.07 1.11 8.46
N THR A 123 -21.34 1.29 8.77
CA THR A 123 -22.42 0.38 8.37
C THR A 123 -22.58 0.38 6.85
N GLU A 124 -22.68 1.56 6.23
CA GLU A 124 -22.76 1.70 4.77
C GLU A 124 -21.52 1.11 4.08
N LEU A 125 -20.33 1.48 4.56
CA LEU A 125 -19.08 0.96 4.01
C LEU A 125 -19.01 -0.57 4.08
N SER A 126 -19.36 -1.16 5.23
CA SER A 126 -19.21 -2.60 5.46
C SER A 126 -20.28 -3.44 4.76
N GLN A 127 -21.50 -2.91 4.60
CA GLN A 127 -22.63 -3.68 4.06
C GLN A 127 -22.82 -3.50 2.54
N THR A 128 -22.42 -2.36 1.98
CA THR A 128 -22.69 -2.04 0.56
C THR A 128 -21.39 -1.77 -0.21
N THR A 129 -20.63 -0.76 0.24
CA THR A 129 -19.65 -0.11 -0.62
C THR A 129 -18.38 -0.95 -0.75
N LEU A 130 -17.79 -1.37 0.37
CA LEU A 130 -16.56 -2.15 0.35
C LEU A 130 -16.78 -3.57 -0.19
N PRO A 131 -17.85 -4.32 0.17
CA PRO A 131 -18.13 -5.61 -0.45
C PRO A 131 -18.23 -5.52 -1.99
N LYS A 132 -18.85 -4.45 -2.50
CA LYS A 132 -18.92 -4.21 -3.96
C LYS A 132 -17.54 -3.96 -4.55
N LEU A 133 -16.75 -3.06 -3.97
CA LEU A 133 -15.43 -2.71 -4.50
C LEU A 133 -14.47 -3.91 -4.45
N PHE A 134 -14.40 -4.62 -3.33
CA PHE A 134 -13.56 -5.82 -3.22
C PHE A 134 -14.04 -6.95 -4.15
N GLY A 135 -15.35 -7.09 -4.37
CA GLY A 135 -15.88 -8.01 -5.37
C GLY A 135 -15.49 -7.65 -6.81
N LEU A 136 -15.39 -6.36 -7.15
CA LEU A 136 -14.89 -5.90 -8.44
C LEU A 136 -13.39 -6.15 -8.60
N LEU A 137 -12.61 -5.84 -7.56
CA LEU A 137 -11.18 -6.12 -7.52
C LEU A 137 -10.89 -7.61 -7.69
N GLU A 138 -11.59 -8.46 -6.95
CA GLU A 138 -11.46 -9.92 -7.02
C GLU A 138 -11.73 -10.45 -8.43
N LYS A 139 -12.81 -10.01 -9.07
CA LYS A 139 -13.11 -10.35 -10.47
C LYS A 139 -12.03 -9.88 -11.42
N ARG A 140 -11.44 -8.70 -11.15
CA ARG A 140 -10.37 -8.17 -11.97
C ARG A 140 -9.13 -9.04 -11.82
N ILE A 141 -8.67 -9.36 -10.60
CA ILE A 141 -7.52 -10.23 -10.34
C ILE A 141 -7.68 -11.60 -11.04
N ALA A 142 -8.88 -12.20 -10.96
CA ALA A 142 -9.19 -13.52 -11.52
C ALA A 142 -9.07 -13.64 -13.06
N MET A 143 -8.81 -12.55 -13.78
CA MET A 143 -8.59 -12.59 -15.24
C MET A 143 -7.28 -13.27 -15.64
N THR A 144 -6.31 -13.35 -14.72
CA THR A 144 -5.02 -14.02 -14.97
C THR A 144 -5.00 -15.35 -14.21
N LYS A 145 -4.47 -16.40 -14.85
CA LYS A 145 -4.20 -17.67 -14.14
C LYS A 145 -2.88 -17.55 -13.39
N GLY A 146 -2.87 -17.98 -12.13
CA GLY A 146 -1.72 -17.93 -11.24
C GLY A 146 -2.08 -17.27 -9.91
N VAL A 147 -1.09 -17.13 -9.03
CA VAL A 147 -1.30 -16.54 -7.70
C VAL A 147 -1.35 -15.01 -7.77
N PHE A 148 -0.48 -14.40 -8.57
CA PHE A 148 -0.27 -12.96 -8.66
C PHE A 148 -1.06 -12.32 -9.80
N VAL A 149 -1.13 -10.98 -9.80
CA VAL A 149 -1.85 -10.21 -10.83
C VAL A 149 -1.33 -10.48 -12.24
N LEU A 150 -0.03 -10.78 -12.38
CA LEU A 150 0.62 -11.21 -13.63
C LEU A 150 0.94 -12.71 -13.65
N GLY A 151 0.11 -13.53 -13.01
CA GLY A 151 0.23 -14.98 -13.00
C GLY A 151 1.21 -15.48 -11.94
N GLU A 152 2.39 -15.94 -12.35
CA GLU A 152 3.40 -16.47 -11.41
C GLU A 152 4.43 -15.41 -10.99
N THR A 153 4.38 -14.22 -11.58
CA THR A 153 5.36 -13.14 -11.30
C THR A 153 4.79 -12.16 -10.27
N MET A 154 5.42 -12.10 -9.10
CA MET A 154 5.11 -11.09 -8.08
C MET A 154 5.62 -9.71 -8.50
N THR A 155 4.75 -8.71 -8.42
CA THR A 155 5.04 -7.32 -8.79
C THR A 155 4.75 -6.34 -7.65
N ILE A 156 4.96 -5.05 -7.90
CA ILE A 156 4.59 -3.98 -6.95
C ILE A 156 3.09 -4.03 -6.58
N THR A 157 2.21 -4.48 -7.47
CA THR A 157 0.78 -4.54 -7.22
C THR A 157 0.44 -5.60 -6.18
N ASP A 158 1.09 -6.75 -6.21
CA ASP A 158 0.83 -7.84 -5.27
C ASP A 158 1.22 -7.43 -3.83
N ILE A 159 2.31 -6.68 -3.68
CA ILE A 159 2.71 -6.07 -2.40
C ILE A 159 1.69 -5.02 -1.95
N ALA A 160 1.14 -4.21 -2.88
CA ALA A 160 0.11 -3.23 -2.56
C ALA A 160 -1.17 -3.91 -2.07
N LEU A 161 -1.60 -4.99 -2.73
CA LEU A 161 -2.76 -5.79 -2.35
C LEU A 161 -2.57 -6.50 -1.01
N TYR A 162 -1.36 -6.99 -0.73
CA TYR A 162 -0.98 -7.48 0.59
C TYR A 162 -1.14 -6.39 1.66
N ALA A 163 -0.58 -5.19 1.44
CA ALA A 163 -0.66 -4.07 2.38
C ALA A 163 -2.11 -3.58 2.58
N LEU A 164 -2.92 -3.59 1.51
CA LEU A 164 -4.36 -3.30 1.56
C LEU A 164 -5.06 -4.28 2.51
N MET A 165 -4.94 -5.58 2.27
CA MET A 165 -5.61 -6.59 3.08
C MET A 165 -5.13 -6.56 4.54
N ALA A 166 -3.83 -6.36 4.77
CA ALA A 166 -3.28 -6.19 6.11
C ALA A 166 -3.83 -4.94 6.83
N THR A 167 -4.09 -3.85 6.10
CA THR A 167 -4.69 -2.63 6.64
C THR A 167 -6.15 -2.87 7.07
N PHE A 168 -6.94 -3.54 6.23
CA PHE A 168 -8.33 -3.89 6.57
C PHE A 168 -8.45 -4.92 7.69
N LYS A 169 -7.43 -5.76 7.90
CA LYS A 169 -7.37 -6.68 9.05
C LYS A 169 -6.78 -6.06 10.32
N SER A 170 -6.32 -4.81 10.27
CA SER A 170 -5.67 -4.15 11.40
C SER A 170 -6.68 -3.53 12.38
N SER A 171 -6.25 -3.32 13.63
CA SER A 171 -7.03 -2.62 14.65
C SER A 171 -7.42 -1.18 14.27
N ARG A 172 -6.73 -0.57 13.29
CA ARG A 172 -7.07 0.78 12.78
C ARG A 172 -8.41 0.83 12.06
N LEU A 173 -8.84 -0.29 11.48
CA LEU A 173 -10.12 -0.42 10.79
C LEU A 173 -11.10 -1.32 11.55
N ALA A 174 -10.87 -1.55 12.85
CA ALA A 174 -11.75 -2.38 13.70
C ALA A 174 -13.18 -1.83 13.85
N PHE A 175 -13.44 -0.57 13.45
CA PHE A 175 -14.78 0.00 13.39
C PHE A 175 -15.57 -0.46 12.16
N LEU A 176 -14.93 -1.08 11.17
CA LEU A 176 -15.56 -1.69 9.99
C LEU A 176 -15.76 -3.20 10.21
N ASP A 177 -16.86 -3.75 9.71
CA ASP A 177 -16.98 -5.20 9.52
C ASP A 177 -16.32 -5.56 8.19
N THR A 178 -15.14 -6.16 8.26
CA THR A 178 -14.32 -6.54 7.11
C THR A 178 -14.40 -8.03 6.78
N THR A 179 -15.35 -8.78 7.36
CA THR A 179 -15.48 -10.24 7.15
C THR A 179 -15.76 -10.61 5.69
N PHE A 180 -16.29 -9.69 4.89
CA PHE A 180 -16.47 -9.89 3.45
C PHE A 180 -15.15 -10.13 2.70
N ILE A 181 -14.02 -9.62 3.19
CA ILE A 181 -12.70 -9.80 2.57
C ILE A 181 -12.27 -11.26 2.63
N ASP A 182 -12.72 -12.02 3.64
CA ASP A 182 -12.44 -13.46 3.72
C ASP A 182 -13.19 -14.27 2.64
N LYS A 183 -13.99 -13.65 1.78
CA LYS A 183 -14.58 -14.29 0.59
C LYS A 183 -13.77 -14.00 -0.69
N CYS A 184 -12.80 -13.10 -0.66
CA CYS A 184 -11.92 -12.77 -1.79
C CYS A 184 -10.77 -13.79 -1.87
N ALA A 185 -10.97 -14.88 -2.61
CA ALA A 185 -10.04 -16.01 -2.67
C ALA A 185 -8.72 -15.66 -3.37
N HIS A 186 -8.77 -14.92 -4.48
CA HIS A 186 -7.56 -14.51 -5.22
C HIS A 186 -6.78 -13.47 -4.43
N LEU A 187 -7.47 -12.47 -3.86
CA LEU A 187 -6.80 -11.49 -2.99
C LEU A 187 -6.14 -12.16 -1.77
N ARG A 188 -6.80 -13.13 -1.15
CA ARG A 188 -6.20 -13.91 -0.06
C ARG A 188 -4.99 -14.72 -0.51
N ALA A 189 -5.05 -15.35 -1.68
CA ALA A 189 -3.91 -16.10 -2.22
C ALA A 189 -2.68 -15.19 -2.41
N ILE A 190 -2.88 -13.99 -2.97
CA ILE A 190 -1.83 -12.95 -3.07
C ILE A 190 -1.31 -12.58 -1.69
N HIS A 191 -2.21 -12.24 -0.76
CA HIS A 191 -1.84 -11.85 0.59
C HIS A 191 -0.99 -12.93 1.28
N ASP A 192 -1.40 -14.19 1.21
CA ASP A 192 -0.70 -15.29 1.86
C ASP A 192 0.69 -15.53 1.22
N ALA A 193 0.78 -15.50 -0.11
CA ALA A 193 2.04 -15.64 -0.81
C ALA A 193 3.04 -14.51 -0.47
N VAL A 194 2.57 -13.26 -0.37
CA VAL A 194 3.43 -12.13 0.02
C VAL A 194 3.77 -12.18 1.51
N ARG A 195 2.81 -12.54 2.38
CA ARG A 195 3.02 -12.71 3.83
C ARG A 195 4.12 -13.72 4.11
N ASP A 196 4.15 -14.82 3.35
CA ASP A 196 5.06 -15.94 3.56
C ASP A 196 6.46 -15.68 2.98
N HIS A 197 6.67 -14.54 2.29
CA HIS A 197 7.98 -14.11 1.87
C HIS A 197 8.88 -13.79 3.09
N PRO A 198 10.08 -14.40 3.24
CA PRO A 198 10.88 -14.27 4.47
C PRO A 198 11.24 -12.83 4.86
N LYS A 199 11.52 -11.95 3.89
CA LYS A 199 11.79 -10.52 4.15
C LYS A 199 10.53 -9.77 4.61
N VAL A 200 9.34 -10.16 4.17
CA VAL A 200 8.08 -9.55 4.60
C VAL A 200 7.79 -9.95 6.04
N GLN A 201 7.98 -11.23 6.39
CA GLN A 201 7.87 -11.69 7.79
C GLN A 201 8.86 -10.96 8.70
N SER A 202 10.13 -10.85 8.28
CA SER A 202 11.16 -10.11 9.02
C SER A 202 10.81 -8.63 9.21
N TRP A 203 10.32 -7.98 8.16
CA TRP A 203 9.85 -6.59 8.22
C TRP A 203 8.72 -6.42 9.23
N ASN A 204 7.70 -7.28 9.15
CA ASN A 204 6.53 -7.19 10.03
C ASN A 204 6.88 -7.44 11.49
N ALA A 205 7.70 -8.47 11.77
CA ALA A 205 8.17 -8.74 13.14
C ALA A 205 8.92 -7.55 13.75
N LYS A 206 9.63 -6.78 12.91
CA LYS A 206 10.42 -5.62 13.35
C LYS A 206 9.59 -4.33 13.49
N TYR A 207 8.63 -4.09 12.60
CA TYR A 207 8.01 -2.77 12.47
C TYR A 207 6.48 -2.74 12.55
N ASN A 208 5.81 -3.87 12.35
CA ASN A 208 4.36 -3.98 12.27
C ASN A 208 3.83 -5.05 13.22
N ALA A 209 4.29 -5.08 14.48
CA ALA A 209 3.77 -6.04 15.46
C ALA A 209 2.23 -5.96 15.49
N TYR A 210 1.59 -6.96 14.89
CA TYR A 210 0.15 -7.20 14.92
C TYR A 210 -0.18 -8.03 16.15
#